data_AF-A0AA39IQ10-F1
#
_entry.id   AF-A0AA39IQ10-F1
#
_cell.length_a   1.000
_cell.length_b   1.000
_cell.length_c   1.000
_cell.angle_alpha   90.00
_cell.angle_beta   90.00
_cell.angle_gamma   90.00
#
_symmetry.space_group_name_H-M   'P 1'
#
loop_
_entity.id
_entity.type
_entity.pdbx_description
1 polymer ?
#
loop_
_entity_poly.entity_id
_entity_poly.type
_entity_poly.pdbx_seq_one_letter_code
_entity_poly.pdbx_strand_id
1 'polypeptide(L)'
;MDSVPYKFCEDVIGSHVMTKSDWDDDAKALTGLWRIAAEKYAENLCILEITVWKDQGKWQCNIEKDWEMPEDMKLPKSIGELLAMDRRFIRIIDVVFGRDADRPINGTVITISSNDLVEKLIPFLNAQCLSYCSHYYNLHGSPEYRDEDRKIFQRYVNFYRLYITYNDQHSEDYMVVQTKSNVRLSSLQLNEAVHWPNSDEIEDFLFDLLRTTEMSIHIHTRPGSLMVTIRSVKDVYNRWCESGEALCIYANSNVTEEELLALTVPEGVTRYGERAKIGSVTMFIVRWRRGTTSVLECRLELSDQFRYAAITDVYIDLSSSLVTAEVEVLDI
;
A
#
# COMPACT_ATOMS: atom_id res chain seq x y z
N MET A 1 15.41 17.99 28.45
CA MET A 1 14.85 18.47 27.17
C MET A 1 13.65 19.40 27.39
N ASP A 2 13.37 19.79 28.63
CA ASP A 2 12.11 20.47 29.01
C ASP A 2 12.18 22.01 28.96
N SER A 3 13.27 22.57 28.45
CA SER A 3 13.49 24.02 28.35
C SER A 3 13.02 24.60 27.01
N VAL A 4 12.43 23.78 26.14
CA VAL A 4 11.86 24.24 24.86
C VAL A 4 10.42 24.71 25.05
N PRO A 5 9.93 25.68 24.25
CA PRO A 5 8.54 26.11 24.33
C PRO A 5 7.57 24.96 24.03
N TYR A 6 6.42 24.92 24.71
CA TYR A 6 5.38 23.91 24.47
C TYR A 6 4.98 23.80 23.00
N LYS A 7 4.94 24.93 22.28
CA LYS A 7 4.61 24.94 20.85
C LYS A 7 5.60 24.13 20.01
N PHE A 8 6.89 24.17 20.36
CA PHE A 8 7.90 23.35 19.70
C PHE A 8 7.68 21.87 19.97
N CYS A 9 7.36 21.49 21.21
CA CYS A 9 6.98 20.10 21.53
C CYS A 9 5.76 19.66 20.71
N GLU A 10 4.70 20.47 20.67
CA GLU A 10 3.49 20.19 19.89
C GLU A 10 3.80 20.01 18.39
N ASP A 11 4.63 20.88 17.81
CA ASP A 11 4.99 20.80 16.40
C ASP A 11 5.86 19.57 16.07
N VAL A 12 6.79 19.20 16.96
CA VAL A 12 7.61 17.99 16.79
C VAL A 12 6.77 16.74 16.92
N ILE A 13 5.96 16.63 17.98
CA ILE A 13 5.02 15.52 18.19
C ILE A 13 4.09 15.41 16.96
N GLY A 14 3.47 16.51 16.55
CA GLY A 14 2.57 16.55 15.39
C GLY A 14 3.19 16.21 14.04
N SER A 15 4.51 16.32 13.90
CA SER A 15 5.23 15.93 12.68
C SER A 15 5.42 14.43 12.55
N HIS A 16 5.29 13.67 13.63
CA HIS A 16 5.33 12.21 13.57
C HIS A 16 3.98 11.66 13.16
N VAL A 17 4.04 10.64 12.30
CA VAL A 17 2.88 9.92 11.79
C VAL A 17 2.73 8.67 12.64
N MET A 18 1.85 8.74 13.64
CA MET A 18 1.65 7.71 14.66
C MET A 18 0.17 7.45 14.85
N THR A 19 -0.15 6.23 15.26
CA THR A 19 -1.50 5.80 15.63
C THR A 19 -1.89 6.38 16.99
N LYS A 20 -3.14 6.16 17.43
CA LYS A 20 -3.54 6.62 18.77
C LYS A 20 -2.83 5.84 19.86
N SER A 21 -2.71 4.53 19.67
CA SER A 21 -2.03 3.65 20.63
C SER A 21 -0.56 4.01 20.82
N ASP A 22 0.14 4.35 19.73
CA ASP A 22 1.52 4.84 19.79
C ASP A 22 1.62 6.12 20.65
N TRP A 23 0.69 7.07 20.47
CA TRP A 23 0.69 8.30 21.26
C TRP A 23 0.38 8.07 22.73
N ASP A 24 -0.53 7.15 23.05
CA ASP A 24 -0.82 6.76 24.43
C ASP A 24 0.41 6.15 25.11
N ASP A 25 1.23 5.39 24.38
CA ASP A 25 2.46 4.80 24.91
C ASP A 25 3.59 5.84 25.04
N ASP A 26 3.75 6.72 24.05
CA ASP A 26 4.68 7.84 24.13
C ASP A 26 4.33 8.78 25.29
N ALA A 27 3.04 9.07 25.53
CA ALA A 27 2.60 9.88 26.66
C ALA A 27 3.04 9.27 28.01
N LYS A 28 3.02 7.94 28.15
CA LYS A 28 3.49 7.26 29.38
C LYS A 28 5.01 7.33 29.52
N ALA A 29 5.74 7.26 28.41
CA ALA A 29 7.21 7.24 28.39
C ALA A 29 7.83 8.64 28.55
N LEU A 30 7.17 9.67 28.03
CA LEU A 30 7.66 11.05 28.03
C LEU A 30 7.39 11.77 29.36
N THR A 31 8.05 12.91 29.55
CA THR A 31 7.89 13.75 30.75
C THR A 31 7.72 15.23 30.38
N GLY A 32 7.35 16.05 31.35
CA GLY A 32 7.26 17.50 31.19
C GLY A 32 6.31 17.94 30.07
N LEU A 33 6.74 18.92 29.28
CA LEU A 33 5.95 19.49 28.17
C LEU A 33 5.76 18.52 27.01
N TRP A 34 6.69 17.56 26.83
CA TRP A 34 6.61 16.54 25.79
C TRP A 34 5.45 15.59 26.05
N ARG A 35 5.30 15.12 27.29
CA ARG A 35 4.14 14.32 27.70
C ARG A 35 2.84 15.06 27.47
N ILE A 36 2.73 16.32 27.91
CA ILE A 36 1.51 17.12 27.74
C ILE A 36 1.17 17.29 26.25
N ALA A 37 2.18 17.43 25.39
CA ALA A 37 1.96 17.49 23.94
C ALA A 37 1.45 16.14 23.39
N ALA A 38 2.07 15.02 23.77
CA ALA A 38 1.64 13.68 23.37
C ALA A 38 0.22 13.34 23.87
N GLU A 39 -0.09 13.60 25.14
CA GLU A 39 -1.44 13.43 25.74
C GLU A 39 -2.48 14.22 24.96
N LYS A 40 -2.18 15.49 24.63
CA LYS A 40 -3.08 16.31 23.82
C LYS A 40 -3.31 15.71 22.44
N TYR A 41 -2.28 15.17 21.80
CA TYR A 41 -2.44 14.47 20.52
C TYR A 41 -3.29 13.21 20.69
N ALA A 42 -3.01 12.34 21.66
CA ALA A 42 -3.79 11.14 21.92
C ALA A 42 -5.29 11.43 22.18
N GLU A 43 -5.60 12.52 22.87
CA GLU A 43 -6.97 12.94 23.19
C GLU A 43 -7.71 13.54 21.99
N ASN A 44 -7.02 14.28 21.12
CA ASN A 44 -7.65 15.06 20.05
C ASN A 44 -7.51 14.43 18.66
N LEU A 45 -6.63 13.43 18.51
CA LEU A 45 -6.37 12.77 17.23
C LEU A 45 -7.64 12.15 16.67
N CYS A 46 -7.85 12.41 15.39
CA CYS A 46 -8.99 11.99 14.61
C CYS A 46 -8.45 11.31 13.35
N ILE A 47 -8.47 9.98 13.34
CA ILE A 47 -8.07 9.18 12.19
C ILE A 47 -9.33 8.81 11.40
N LEU A 48 -9.37 9.22 10.12
CA LEU A 48 -10.53 9.06 9.26
C LEU A 48 -10.20 8.26 7.99
N GLU A 49 -11.21 7.56 7.50
CA GLU A 49 -11.26 6.99 6.16
C GLU A 49 -12.29 7.77 5.34
N ILE A 50 -11.96 8.06 4.08
CA ILE A 50 -12.81 8.85 3.19
C ILE A 50 -13.13 8.03 1.96
N THR A 51 -14.42 7.76 1.73
CA THR A 51 -14.89 7.11 0.50
C THR A 51 -15.71 8.08 -0.32
N VAL A 52 -15.38 8.28 -1.60
CA VAL A 52 -16.11 9.16 -2.51
C VAL A 52 -16.60 8.38 -3.71
N TRP A 53 -17.90 8.46 -3.99
CA TRP A 53 -18.52 7.79 -5.13
C TRP A 53 -19.66 8.64 -5.68
N LYS A 54 -20.17 8.27 -6.86
CA LYS A 54 -21.33 8.91 -7.44
C LYS A 54 -22.54 8.00 -7.22
N ASP A 55 -23.63 8.57 -6.74
CA ASP A 55 -24.91 7.89 -6.62
C ASP A 55 -26.00 8.75 -7.27
N GLN A 56 -26.72 8.17 -8.23
CA GLN A 56 -27.76 8.86 -9.00
C GLN A 56 -27.30 10.22 -9.58
N GLY A 57 -26.08 10.25 -10.12
CA GLY A 57 -25.48 11.45 -10.72
C GLY A 57 -24.94 12.49 -9.72
N LYS A 58 -25.06 12.26 -8.41
CA LYS A 58 -24.54 13.15 -7.36
C LYS A 58 -23.35 12.53 -6.67
N TRP A 59 -22.36 13.36 -6.34
CA TRP A 59 -21.23 12.90 -5.52
C TRP A 59 -21.66 12.71 -4.07
N GLN A 60 -21.27 11.57 -3.51
CA GLN A 60 -21.39 11.23 -2.11
C GLN A 60 -19.99 11.08 -1.55
N CYS A 61 -19.82 11.54 -0.32
CA CYS A 61 -18.61 11.36 0.49
C CYS A 61 -19.04 10.69 1.79
N ASN A 62 -18.49 9.52 2.08
CA ASN A 62 -18.63 8.87 3.36
C ASN A 62 -17.38 9.12 4.16
N ILE A 63 -17.58 9.53 5.41
CA ILE A 63 -16.53 9.77 6.37
C ILE A 63 -16.69 8.71 7.45
N GLU A 64 -15.73 7.81 7.54
CA GLU A 64 -15.65 6.80 8.58
C GLU A 64 -14.51 7.15 9.54
N LYS A 65 -14.58 6.63 10.76
CA LYS A 65 -13.46 6.67 11.70
C LYS A 65 -12.70 5.37 11.61
N ASP A 66 -11.39 5.44 11.85
CA ASP A 66 -10.57 4.25 12.03
C ASP A 66 -11.04 3.44 13.26
N TRP A 67 -10.77 2.14 13.26
CA TRP A 67 -11.18 1.21 14.31
C TRP A 67 -10.54 1.51 15.68
N GLU A 68 -9.43 2.25 15.73
CA GLU A 68 -8.83 2.71 16.99
C GLU A 68 -9.58 3.89 17.62
N MET A 69 -10.53 4.50 16.90
CA MET A 69 -11.24 5.69 17.38
C MET A 69 -12.42 5.32 18.28
N PRO A 70 -12.71 6.11 19.34
CA PRO A 70 -13.83 5.85 20.25
C PRO A 70 -15.17 5.71 19.54
N GLU A 71 -16.02 4.77 19.99
CA GLU A 71 -17.34 4.52 19.40
C GLU A 71 -18.27 5.75 19.42
N ASP A 72 -18.13 6.62 20.42
CA ASP A 72 -18.93 7.83 20.62
C ASP A 72 -18.38 9.08 19.91
N MET A 73 -17.24 8.95 19.22
CA MET A 73 -16.64 10.02 18.44
C MET A 73 -17.64 10.55 17.39
N LYS A 74 -17.89 11.86 17.44
CA LYS A 74 -18.78 12.53 16.49
C LYS A 74 -18.06 12.79 15.17
N LEU A 75 -18.58 12.19 14.11
CA LEU A 75 -18.14 12.43 12.74
C LEU A 75 -18.72 13.75 12.20
N PRO A 76 -17.99 14.46 11.32
CA PRO A 76 -18.49 15.67 10.68
C PRO A 76 -19.69 15.36 9.78
N LYS A 77 -20.72 16.22 9.85
CA LYS A 77 -21.99 16.08 9.12
C LYS A 77 -22.04 16.89 7.82
N SER A 78 -20.98 17.62 7.51
CA SER A 78 -20.84 18.35 6.27
C SER A 78 -19.36 18.54 5.92
N ILE A 79 -19.07 18.88 4.66
CA ILE A 79 -17.72 19.27 4.23
C ILE A 79 -17.25 20.51 5.00
N GLY A 80 -18.14 21.45 5.30
CA GLY A 80 -17.81 22.63 6.10
C GLY A 80 -17.31 22.27 7.50
N GLU A 81 -17.98 21.30 8.15
CA GLU A 81 -17.54 20.78 9.46
C GLU A 81 -16.20 20.06 9.36
N LEU A 82 -16.01 19.17 8.38
CA LEU A 82 -14.73 18.48 8.16
C LEU A 82 -13.58 19.47 7.97
N LEU A 83 -13.77 20.51 7.14
CA LEU A 83 -12.74 21.51 6.85
C LEU A 83 -12.47 22.47 8.02
N ALA A 84 -13.42 22.61 8.95
CA ALA A 84 -13.31 23.45 10.13
C ALA A 84 -12.65 22.76 11.32
N MET A 85 -12.49 21.43 11.27
CA MET A 85 -11.75 20.67 12.28
C MET A 85 -10.27 21.11 12.32
N ASP A 86 -9.63 20.98 13.48
CA ASP A 86 -8.23 21.37 13.66
C ASP A 86 -7.29 20.40 12.93
N ARG A 87 -6.73 20.87 11.82
CA ARG A 87 -5.83 20.13 10.92
C ARG A 87 -4.61 19.55 11.62
N ARG A 88 -4.23 20.04 12.80
CA ARG A 88 -3.13 19.44 13.58
C ARG A 88 -3.47 18.02 14.02
N PHE A 89 -4.74 17.73 14.26
CA PHE A 89 -5.21 16.47 14.84
C PHE A 89 -6.02 15.59 13.89
N ILE A 90 -6.24 16.01 12.63
CA ILE A 90 -6.92 15.16 11.65
C ILE A 90 -5.88 14.40 10.85
N ARG A 91 -6.09 13.11 10.64
CA ARG A 91 -5.29 12.27 9.75
C ARG A 91 -6.19 11.43 8.86
N ILE A 92 -5.85 11.35 7.58
CA ILE A 92 -6.54 10.47 6.63
C ILE A 92 -5.63 9.27 6.37
N ILE A 93 -6.14 8.07 6.65
CA ILE A 93 -5.41 6.81 6.41
C ILE A 93 -5.78 6.19 5.08
N ASP A 94 -7.04 6.27 4.67
CA ASP A 94 -7.49 5.67 3.42
C ASP A 94 -8.42 6.61 2.65
N VAL A 95 -8.23 6.64 1.33
CA VAL A 95 -9.09 7.34 0.39
C VAL A 95 -9.56 6.37 -0.68
N VAL A 96 -10.85 6.05 -0.65
CA VAL A 96 -11.50 5.16 -1.62
C VAL A 96 -12.26 6.01 -2.64
N PHE A 97 -11.98 5.79 -3.92
CA PHE A 97 -12.76 6.35 -5.03
C PHE A 97 -13.55 5.25 -5.72
N GLY A 98 -14.86 5.46 -5.76
CA GLY A 98 -15.85 4.46 -6.11
C GLY A 98 -16.45 3.80 -4.86
N ARG A 99 -17.35 2.84 -5.09
CA ARG A 99 -18.09 2.16 -4.02
C ARG A 99 -17.91 0.67 -4.18
N ASP A 100 -17.40 0.05 -3.13
CA ASP A 100 -17.56 -1.38 -2.97
C ASP A 100 -19.02 -1.66 -2.59
N ALA A 101 -19.73 -2.40 -3.44
CA ALA A 101 -21.14 -2.70 -3.25
C ALA A 101 -21.37 -3.58 -2.00
N ASP A 102 -20.35 -4.36 -1.62
CA ASP A 102 -20.43 -5.34 -0.54
C ASP A 102 -19.97 -4.77 0.81
N ARG A 103 -19.30 -3.60 0.81
CA ARG A 103 -18.90 -2.92 2.05
C ARG A 103 -20.08 -2.14 2.63
N PRO A 104 -20.54 -2.43 3.87
CA PRO A 104 -21.55 -1.62 4.53
C PRO A 104 -21.03 -0.19 4.73
N ILE A 105 -21.91 0.78 4.58
CA ILE A 105 -21.59 2.19 4.84
C ILE A 105 -21.56 2.37 6.36
N ASN A 106 -20.37 2.54 6.92
CA ASN A 106 -20.16 2.71 8.35
C ASN A 106 -19.66 4.12 8.64
N GLY A 107 -20.54 5.12 8.54
CA GLY A 107 -20.09 6.49 8.73
C GLY A 107 -21.14 7.54 8.45
N THR A 108 -20.67 8.77 8.29
CA THR A 108 -21.51 9.90 7.91
C THR A 108 -21.40 10.13 6.40
N VAL A 109 -22.52 9.92 5.70
CA VAL A 109 -22.63 10.19 4.27
C VAL A 109 -23.10 11.62 4.06
N ILE A 110 -22.37 12.35 3.24
CA ILE A 110 -22.68 13.71 2.83
C ILE A 110 -22.70 13.80 1.30
N THR A 111 -23.71 14.47 0.77
CA THR A 111 -23.73 14.83 -0.65
C THR A 111 -22.84 16.05 -0.87
N ILE A 112 -21.98 15.98 -1.88
CA ILE A 112 -21.01 17.03 -2.22
C ILE A 112 -21.17 17.44 -3.69
N SER A 113 -20.88 18.70 -4.02
CA SER A 113 -20.81 19.14 -5.41
C SER A 113 -19.47 18.72 -6.05
N SER A 114 -19.42 18.55 -7.37
CA SER A 114 -18.15 18.31 -8.07
C SER A 114 -17.14 19.43 -7.82
N ASN A 115 -17.60 20.68 -7.75
CA ASN A 115 -16.76 21.83 -7.45
C ASN A 115 -16.18 21.77 -6.02
N ASP A 116 -16.98 21.42 -5.01
CA ASP A 116 -16.48 21.28 -3.64
C ASP A 116 -15.53 20.09 -3.50
N LEU A 117 -15.77 19.00 -4.24
CA LEU A 117 -14.87 17.84 -4.29
C LEU A 117 -13.49 18.27 -4.79
N VAL A 118 -13.45 19.00 -5.91
CA VAL A 118 -12.21 19.40 -6.58
C VAL A 118 -11.50 20.54 -5.86
N GLU A 119 -12.23 21.60 -5.49
CA GLU A 119 -11.63 22.84 -4.98
C GLU A 119 -11.42 22.82 -3.47
N LYS A 120 -12.08 21.91 -2.74
CA LYS A 120 -12.00 21.85 -1.27
C LYS A 120 -11.55 20.49 -0.75
N LEU A 121 -12.25 19.41 -1.08
CA LEU A 121 -11.97 18.10 -0.49
C LEU A 121 -10.62 17.56 -0.95
N ILE A 122 -10.32 17.51 -2.26
CA ILE A 122 -9.04 16.97 -2.75
C ILE A 122 -7.82 17.72 -2.19
N PRO A 123 -7.76 19.07 -2.18
CA PRO A 123 -6.68 19.80 -1.55
C PRO A 123 -6.54 19.46 -0.05
N PHE A 124 -7.66 19.29 0.65
CA PHE A 124 -7.67 18.87 2.04
C PHE A 124 -7.09 17.45 2.21
N LEU A 125 -7.52 16.48 1.40
CA LEU A 125 -6.97 15.13 1.41
C LEU A 125 -5.47 15.16 1.16
N ASN A 126 -5.03 15.84 0.09
CA ASN A 126 -3.61 16.00 -0.21
C ASN A 126 -2.83 16.64 0.97
N ALA A 127 -3.44 17.51 1.77
CA ALA A 127 -2.75 18.12 2.91
C ALA A 127 -2.75 17.26 4.19
N GLN A 128 -3.64 16.27 4.31
CA GLN A 128 -3.91 15.57 5.58
C GLN A 128 -3.68 14.05 5.52
N CYS A 129 -3.35 13.51 4.34
CA CYS A 129 -3.04 12.10 4.17
C CYS A 129 -1.71 11.72 4.83
N LEU A 130 -1.74 10.61 5.57
CA LEU A 130 -0.56 10.06 6.23
C LEU A 130 0.50 9.56 5.25
N SER A 131 1.71 9.37 5.77
CA SER A 131 2.83 8.82 4.99
C SER A 131 2.64 7.41 4.48
N TYR A 132 1.67 6.68 5.03
CA TYR A 132 1.29 5.36 4.58
C TYR A 132 -0.14 5.32 4.01
N CYS A 133 -0.72 6.48 3.67
CA CYS A 133 -2.11 6.55 3.22
C CYS A 133 -2.33 5.69 1.97
N SER A 134 -3.40 4.90 1.97
CA SER A 134 -3.79 4.10 0.82
C SER A 134 -4.83 4.83 -0.03
N HIS A 135 -4.69 4.69 -1.33
CA HIS A 135 -5.68 5.12 -2.29
C HIS A 135 -6.28 3.90 -2.98
N TYR A 136 -7.58 3.68 -2.81
CA TYR A 136 -8.31 2.63 -3.51
C TYR A 136 -9.05 3.24 -4.70
N TYR A 137 -8.67 2.85 -5.91
CA TYR A 137 -9.38 3.19 -7.13
C TYR A 137 -10.23 2.01 -7.55
N ASN A 138 -11.51 2.06 -7.18
CA ASN A 138 -12.45 0.97 -7.39
C ASN A 138 -13.74 1.43 -8.08
N LEU A 139 -13.69 1.55 -9.41
CA LEU A 139 -14.86 1.88 -10.22
C LEU A 139 -15.71 0.65 -10.55
N HIS A 140 -16.21 -0.05 -9.53
CA HIS A 140 -17.24 -1.06 -9.76
C HIS A 140 -18.53 -0.40 -10.27
N GLY A 141 -18.91 -0.70 -11.53
CA GLY A 141 -20.27 -0.51 -12.01
C GLY A 141 -20.68 0.92 -12.36
N SER A 142 -20.18 1.47 -13.46
CA SER A 142 -21.00 2.02 -14.55
C SER A 142 -20.09 2.68 -15.59
N PRO A 143 -20.32 2.48 -16.90
CA PRO A 143 -19.58 3.17 -17.97
C PRO A 143 -19.63 4.70 -17.91
N GLU A 144 -20.50 5.28 -17.10
CA GLU A 144 -20.77 6.71 -16.99
C GLU A 144 -19.66 7.50 -16.25
N TYR A 145 -18.68 6.80 -15.66
CA TYR A 145 -17.65 7.39 -14.76
C TYR A 145 -16.31 7.76 -15.41
N ARG A 146 -16.21 7.88 -16.74
CA ARG A 146 -14.91 7.63 -17.38
C ARG A 146 -13.97 8.83 -17.53
N ASP A 147 -14.43 10.00 -17.97
CA ASP A 147 -13.50 11.08 -18.34
C ASP A 147 -13.42 12.24 -17.35
N GLU A 148 -14.56 12.79 -16.92
CA GLU A 148 -14.58 13.90 -15.96
C GLU A 148 -14.15 13.43 -14.57
N ASP A 149 -14.70 12.31 -14.13
CA ASP A 149 -14.41 11.73 -12.82
C ASP A 149 -12.91 11.32 -12.72
N ARG A 150 -12.32 10.81 -13.81
CA ARG A 150 -10.86 10.54 -13.89
C ARG A 150 -10.03 11.81 -13.66
N LYS A 151 -10.37 12.92 -14.33
CA LYS A 151 -9.62 14.19 -14.19
C LYS A 151 -9.68 14.74 -12.77
N ILE A 152 -10.75 14.45 -12.04
CA ILE A 152 -10.88 14.81 -10.63
C ILE A 152 -9.87 14.02 -9.82
N PHE A 153 -9.85 12.69 -9.96
CA PHE A 153 -9.01 11.83 -9.13
C PHE A 153 -7.51 11.90 -9.48
N GLN A 154 -7.16 12.24 -10.72
CA GLN A 154 -5.76 12.55 -11.09
C GLN A 154 -5.17 13.73 -10.32
N ARG A 155 -5.98 14.58 -9.68
CA ARG A 155 -5.51 15.69 -8.83
C ARG A 155 -5.16 15.24 -7.41
N TYR A 156 -5.59 14.06 -7.01
CA TYR A 156 -5.18 13.44 -5.76
C TYR A 156 -3.88 12.66 -6.02
N VAL A 157 -2.79 13.11 -5.43
CA VAL A 157 -1.42 12.64 -5.74
C VAL A 157 -0.55 12.49 -4.49
N ASN A 158 -1.15 12.48 -3.30
CA ASN A 158 -0.41 12.43 -2.04
C ASN A 158 -0.76 11.18 -1.21
N PHE A 159 -0.51 10.01 -1.79
CA PHE A 159 -0.72 8.71 -1.14
C PHE A 159 0.47 7.77 -1.35
N TYR A 160 0.63 6.81 -0.45
CA TYR A 160 1.75 5.88 -0.42
C TYR A 160 1.46 4.57 -1.16
N ARG A 161 0.20 4.09 -1.06
CA ARG A 161 -0.24 2.85 -1.72
C ARG A 161 -1.34 3.15 -2.72
N LEU A 162 -1.27 2.57 -3.91
CA LEU A 162 -2.37 2.53 -4.87
C LEU A 162 -2.94 1.14 -4.94
N TYR A 163 -4.20 0.97 -4.58
CA TYR A 163 -4.99 -0.22 -4.87
C TYR A 163 -5.84 0.06 -6.09
N ILE A 164 -5.73 -0.73 -7.14
CA ILE A 164 -6.44 -0.48 -8.38
C ILE A 164 -7.09 -1.76 -8.92
N THR A 165 -8.40 -1.67 -9.15
CA THR A 165 -9.17 -2.72 -9.82
C THR A 165 -9.13 -2.49 -11.33
N TYR A 166 -8.84 -3.52 -12.12
CA TYR A 166 -8.94 -3.43 -13.57
C TYR A 166 -10.40 -3.28 -14.00
N ASN A 167 -10.68 -2.32 -14.87
CA ASN A 167 -12.00 -2.20 -15.51
C ASN A 167 -11.87 -2.21 -17.03
N ASP A 168 -10.95 -1.41 -17.53
CA ASP A 168 -10.60 -1.24 -18.94
C ASP A 168 -9.32 -0.39 -19.05
N GLN A 169 -9.00 0.09 -20.26
CA GLN A 169 -7.88 0.99 -20.56
C GLN A 169 -7.80 2.19 -19.59
N HIS A 170 -8.91 2.67 -19.02
CA HIS A 170 -8.85 3.79 -18.09
C HIS A 170 -8.14 3.44 -16.79
N SER A 171 -8.19 2.18 -16.36
CA SER A 171 -7.46 1.71 -15.18
C SER A 171 -5.96 1.72 -15.44
N GLU A 172 -5.54 1.28 -16.62
CA GLU A 172 -4.15 1.35 -17.07
C GLU A 172 -3.67 2.81 -17.17
N ASP A 173 -4.42 3.67 -17.85
CA ASP A 173 -4.08 5.09 -18.01
C ASP A 173 -3.96 5.79 -16.65
N TYR A 174 -4.87 5.49 -15.72
CA TYR A 174 -4.83 6.04 -14.37
C TYR A 174 -3.58 5.58 -13.60
N MET A 175 -3.25 4.29 -13.66
CA MET A 175 -2.04 3.74 -13.07
C MET A 175 -0.78 4.41 -13.64
N VAL A 176 -0.68 4.55 -14.97
CA VAL A 176 0.45 5.20 -15.64
C VAL A 176 0.58 6.67 -15.23
N VAL A 177 -0.54 7.40 -15.12
CA VAL A 177 -0.50 8.79 -14.68
C VAL A 177 -0.04 8.88 -13.23
N GLN A 178 -0.62 8.10 -12.32
CA GLN A 178 -0.33 8.19 -10.89
C GLN A 178 1.12 7.80 -10.56
N THR A 179 1.64 6.75 -11.19
CA THR A 179 3.05 6.35 -11.02
C THR A 179 4.05 7.38 -11.51
N LYS A 180 3.66 8.25 -12.45
CA LYS A 180 4.50 9.36 -12.93
C LYS A 180 4.32 10.64 -12.12
N SER A 181 3.12 10.92 -11.62
CA SER A 181 2.81 12.19 -10.94
C SER A 181 2.90 12.13 -9.42
N ASN A 182 2.71 10.96 -8.81
CA ASN A 182 2.75 10.79 -7.36
C ASN A 182 4.15 10.34 -6.91
N VAL A 183 4.95 11.32 -6.47
CA VAL A 183 6.33 11.09 -5.97
C VAL A 183 6.42 10.29 -4.67
N ARG A 184 5.29 10.06 -3.98
CA ARG A 184 5.23 9.29 -2.72
C ARG A 184 4.70 7.88 -2.92
N LEU A 185 4.26 7.53 -4.12
CA LEU A 185 3.79 6.20 -4.40
C LEU A 185 4.95 5.21 -4.27
N SER A 186 4.85 4.30 -3.31
CA SER A 186 5.86 3.26 -3.08
C SER A 186 5.27 1.86 -3.03
N SER A 187 3.94 1.72 -3.12
CA SER A 187 3.29 0.43 -3.25
C SER A 187 2.16 0.49 -4.28
N LEU A 188 2.18 -0.41 -5.25
CA LEU A 188 1.13 -0.60 -6.24
C LEU A 188 0.49 -1.96 -6.03
N GLN A 189 -0.82 -2.01 -5.87
CA GLN A 189 -1.59 -3.22 -5.67
C GLN A 189 -2.66 -3.35 -6.75
N LEU A 190 -2.50 -4.34 -7.62
CA LEU A 190 -3.46 -4.70 -8.65
C LEU A 190 -4.44 -5.69 -8.03
N ASN A 191 -5.71 -5.32 -7.90
CA ASN A 191 -6.73 -6.07 -7.15
C ASN A 191 -7.47 -7.13 -8.01
N GLU A 192 -7.97 -8.17 -7.34
CA GLU A 192 -8.50 -9.43 -7.90
C GLU A 192 -9.88 -9.35 -8.54
N ALA A 193 -10.61 -8.27 -8.30
CA ALA A 193 -12.04 -8.24 -8.60
C ALA A 193 -12.34 -8.42 -10.09
N VAL A 194 -11.38 -8.05 -10.97
CA VAL A 194 -11.43 -8.28 -12.42
C VAL A 194 -10.03 -8.69 -12.90
N HIS A 195 -9.96 -9.55 -13.91
CA HIS A 195 -8.70 -9.99 -14.52
C HIS A 195 -7.96 -8.81 -15.16
N TRP A 196 -6.84 -8.40 -14.55
CA TRP A 196 -5.82 -7.60 -15.24
C TRP A 196 -5.32 -8.34 -16.48
N PRO A 197 -5.19 -7.67 -17.63
CA PRO A 197 -4.69 -8.30 -18.85
C PRO A 197 -3.28 -8.83 -18.64
N ASN A 198 -3.01 -10.02 -19.15
CA ASN A 198 -1.66 -10.53 -19.28
C ASN A 198 -1.12 -10.12 -20.66
N SER A 199 -0.75 -8.84 -20.79
CA SER A 199 -0.19 -8.28 -22.03
C SER A 199 1.24 -7.82 -21.82
N ASP A 200 2.05 -7.88 -22.88
CA ASP A 200 3.45 -7.48 -22.85
C ASP A 200 3.60 -6.00 -22.45
N GLU A 201 2.64 -5.14 -22.84
CA GLU A 201 2.68 -3.71 -22.52
C GLU A 201 2.53 -3.42 -21.03
N ILE A 202 1.61 -4.10 -20.34
CA ILE A 202 1.42 -3.96 -18.89
C ILE A 202 2.63 -4.55 -18.17
N GLU A 203 3.09 -5.71 -18.63
CA GLU A 203 4.27 -6.38 -18.09
C GLU A 203 5.51 -5.46 -18.18
N ASP A 204 5.79 -4.92 -19.38
CA ASP A 204 6.89 -3.98 -19.63
C ASP A 204 6.78 -2.73 -18.73
N PHE A 205 5.58 -2.15 -18.62
CA PHE A 205 5.35 -0.97 -17.79
C PHE A 205 5.65 -1.23 -16.31
N LEU A 206 5.15 -2.34 -15.75
CA LEU A 206 5.39 -2.67 -14.34
C LEU A 206 6.87 -2.95 -14.08
N PHE A 207 7.59 -3.53 -15.04
CA PHE A 207 9.03 -3.74 -14.90
C PHE A 207 9.85 -2.49 -15.06
N ASP A 208 9.47 -1.58 -15.96
CA ASP A 208 10.11 -0.27 -16.04
C ASP A 208 9.91 0.53 -14.73
N LEU A 209 8.75 0.39 -14.10
CA LEU A 209 8.49 0.96 -12.77
C LEU A 209 9.42 0.35 -11.71
N LEU A 210 9.54 -0.99 -11.70
CA LEU A 210 10.48 -1.74 -10.86
C LEU A 210 11.95 -1.56 -11.25
N ARG A 211 12.29 -0.85 -12.32
CA ARG A 211 13.67 -0.46 -12.67
C ARG A 211 14.00 0.98 -12.29
N THR A 212 12.99 1.82 -12.18
CA THR A 212 13.15 3.27 -11.99
C THR A 212 12.80 3.76 -10.59
N THR A 213 12.14 2.93 -9.77
CA THR A 213 11.63 3.32 -8.45
C THR A 213 11.88 2.25 -7.38
N GLU A 214 11.87 2.63 -6.11
CA GLU A 214 11.86 1.69 -4.95
C GLU A 214 10.41 1.25 -4.62
N MET A 215 9.64 0.88 -5.66
CA MET A 215 8.23 0.53 -5.50
C MET A 215 8.05 -0.96 -5.24
N SER A 216 7.14 -1.31 -4.32
CA SER A 216 6.63 -2.66 -4.14
C SER A 216 5.39 -2.89 -5.01
N ILE A 217 5.37 -3.97 -5.79
CA ILE A 217 4.22 -4.31 -6.65
C ILE A 217 3.55 -5.59 -6.14
N HIS A 218 2.27 -5.50 -5.82
CA HIS A 218 1.45 -6.62 -5.42
C HIS A 218 0.39 -6.87 -6.48
N ILE A 219 0.39 -8.05 -7.06
CA ILE A 219 -0.54 -8.48 -8.10
C ILE A 219 -1.41 -9.56 -7.46
N HIS A 220 -2.47 -9.10 -6.80
CA HIS A 220 -3.51 -9.97 -6.31
C HIS A 220 -4.42 -10.25 -7.49
N THR A 221 -4.24 -11.38 -8.16
CA THR A 221 -5.07 -11.71 -9.31
C THR A 221 -5.63 -13.12 -9.24
N ARG A 222 -6.77 -13.31 -9.89
CA ARG A 222 -7.35 -14.63 -10.11
C ARG A 222 -6.53 -15.40 -11.15
N PRO A 223 -6.61 -16.75 -11.15
CA PRO A 223 -6.02 -17.59 -12.19
C PRO A 223 -6.40 -17.09 -13.60
N GLY A 224 -5.41 -16.98 -14.50
CA GLY A 224 -5.61 -16.49 -15.87
C GLY A 224 -5.49 -14.97 -16.06
N SER A 225 -5.11 -14.22 -15.01
CA SER A 225 -4.77 -12.79 -15.11
C SER A 225 -3.26 -12.59 -15.31
N LEU A 226 -2.77 -11.35 -15.16
CA LEU A 226 -1.35 -11.01 -15.15
C LEU A 226 -0.58 -11.91 -14.17
N MET A 227 0.50 -12.52 -14.65
CA MET A 227 1.34 -13.46 -13.91
C MET A 227 2.80 -12.99 -13.90
N VAL A 228 3.52 -13.36 -12.84
CA VAL A 228 4.98 -13.26 -12.81
C VAL A 228 5.56 -14.32 -13.72
N THR A 229 6.36 -13.87 -14.69
CA THR A 229 7.09 -14.70 -15.63
C THR A 229 8.55 -14.85 -15.19
N ILE A 230 9.29 -15.77 -15.80
CA ILE A 230 10.74 -15.88 -15.54
C ILE A 230 11.50 -14.61 -15.97
N ARG A 231 10.95 -13.84 -16.92
CA ARG A 231 11.49 -12.53 -17.33
C ARG A 231 11.40 -11.54 -16.18
N SER A 232 10.24 -11.48 -15.53
CA SER A 232 9.99 -10.68 -14.33
C SER A 232 10.98 -10.98 -13.22
N VAL A 233 11.18 -12.27 -12.92
CA VAL A 233 12.11 -12.71 -11.88
C VAL A 233 13.55 -12.30 -12.23
N LYS A 234 13.96 -12.47 -13.48
CA LYS A 234 15.29 -12.07 -13.98
C LYS A 234 15.53 -10.58 -13.83
N ASP A 235 14.54 -9.75 -14.14
CA ASP A 235 14.68 -8.30 -14.04
C ASP A 235 14.86 -7.85 -12.58
N VAL A 236 14.06 -8.39 -11.66
CA VAL A 236 14.22 -8.13 -10.22
C VAL A 236 15.59 -8.62 -9.73
N TYR A 237 15.97 -9.83 -10.14
CA TYR A 237 17.25 -10.43 -9.77
C TYR A 237 18.44 -9.59 -10.24
N ASN A 238 18.42 -9.14 -11.49
CA ASN A 238 19.48 -8.32 -12.07
C ASN A 238 19.57 -6.97 -11.38
N ARG A 239 18.42 -6.30 -11.15
CA ARG A 239 18.42 -5.03 -10.41
C ARG A 239 18.96 -5.20 -8.99
N TRP A 240 18.54 -6.24 -8.27
CA TRP A 240 19.09 -6.55 -6.95
C TRP A 240 20.61 -6.80 -7.00
N CYS A 241 21.09 -7.51 -8.02
CA CYS A 241 22.53 -7.70 -8.24
C CYS A 241 23.28 -6.40 -8.53
N GLU A 242 22.63 -5.39 -9.11
CA GLU A 242 23.21 -4.09 -9.45
C GLU A 242 23.17 -3.12 -8.26
N SER A 243 21.97 -2.81 -7.74
CA SER A 243 21.78 -1.77 -6.71
C SER A 243 21.75 -2.31 -5.28
N GLY A 244 21.30 -3.55 -5.08
CA GLY A 244 21.00 -4.08 -3.75
C GLY A 244 19.76 -3.51 -3.09
N GLU A 245 18.92 -2.83 -3.86
CA GLU A 245 17.67 -2.26 -3.36
C GLU A 245 16.61 -3.33 -3.16
N ALA A 246 15.71 -3.06 -2.23
CA ALA A 246 14.57 -3.91 -1.95
C ALA A 246 13.54 -3.79 -3.07
N LEU A 247 13.16 -4.92 -3.63
CA LEU A 247 12.08 -5.03 -4.61
C LEU A 247 11.15 -6.15 -4.17
N CYS A 248 9.86 -5.90 -4.34
CA CYS A 248 8.85 -6.86 -3.96
C CYS A 248 7.87 -7.07 -5.11
N ILE A 249 7.72 -8.33 -5.52
CA ILE A 249 6.66 -8.75 -6.43
C ILE A 249 5.90 -9.92 -5.81
N TYR A 250 4.59 -9.81 -5.76
CA TYR A 250 3.69 -10.84 -5.25
C TYR A 250 2.65 -11.16 -6.31
N ALA A 251 2.65 -12.34 -6.93
CA ALA A 251 1.68 -12.67 -7.98
C ALA A 251 1.50 -14.18 -8.18
N ASN A 252 0.45 -14.57 -8.90
CA ASN A 252 0.43 -15.87 -9.56
C ASN A 252 1.60 -15.99 -10.53
N SER A 253 2.12 -17.21 -10.71
CA SER A 253 3.28 -17.43 -11.55
C SER A 253 3.20 -18.73 -12.32
N ASN A 254 3.76 -18.72 -13.54
CA ASN A 254 4.01 -19.93 -14.31
C ASN A 254 5.46 -20.41 -14.18
N VAL A 255 6.27 -19.74 -13.35
CA VAL A 255 7.69 -20.05 -13.16
C VAL A 255 7.86 -21.43 -12.53
N THR A 256 8.84 -22.19 -13.04
CA THR A 256 9.20 -23.50 -12.49
C THR A 256 10.44 -23.44 -11.59
N GLU A 257 10.62 -24.47 -10.76
CA GLU A 257 11.83 -24.61 -9.94
C GLU A 257 13.09 -24.64 -10.84
N GLU A 258 13.01 -25.37 -11.96
CA GLU A 258 14.12 -25.50 -12.92
C GLU A 258 14.49 -24.16 -13.55
N GLU A 259 13.50 -23.31 -13.86
CA GLU A 259 13.74 -21.98 -14.41
C GLU A 259 14.46 -21.06 -13.41
N LEU A 260 14.07 -21.10 -12.13
CA LEU A 260 14.76 -20.36 -11.06
C LEU A 260 16.19 -20.87 -10.85
N LEU A 261 16.36 -22.19 -10.85
CA LEU A 261 17.66 -22.82 -10.70
C LEU A 261 18.55 -22.69 -11.95
N ALA A 262 17.97 -22.35 -13.10
CA ALA A 262 18.71 -22.03 -14.32
C ALA A 262 19.25 -20.60 -14.36
N LEU A 263 18.82 -19.71 -13.44
CA LEU A 263 19.38 -18.36 -13.35
C LEU A 263 20.87 -18.41 -13.06
N THR A 264 21.66 -17.66 -13.84
CA THR A 264 23.11 -17.57 -13.65
C THR A 264 23.40 -16.87 -12.33
N VAL A 265 24.36 -17.40 -11.57
CA VAL A 265 24.79 -16.81 -10.30
C VAL A 265 26.09 -16.02 -10.55
N PRO A 266 26.09 -14.68 -10.44
CA PRO A 266 27.28 -13.85 -10.57
C PRO A 266 28.35 -14.18 -9.52
N GLU A 267 29.59 -13.75 -9.79
CA GLU A 267 30.67 -13.86 -8.82
C GLU A 267 30.33 -13.11 -7.52
N GLY A 268 30.65 -13.72 -6.38
CA GLY A 268 30.34 -13.16 -5.05
C GLY A 268 28.88 -13.31 -4.61
N VAL A 269 28.02 -13.94 -5.42
CA VAL A 269 26.66 -14.32 -5.03
C VAL A 269 26.61 -15.83 -4.76
N THR A 270 25.93 -16.23 -3.70
CA THR A 270 25.63 -17.64 -3.40
C THR A 270 24.13 -17.89 -3.53
N ARG A 271 23.74 -19.05 -4.08
CA ARG A 271 22.34 -19.45 -4.21
C ARG A 271 22.04 -20.69 -3.37
N TYR A 272 20.91 -20.69 -2.68
CA TYR A 272 20.37 -21.81 -1.91
C TYR A 272 18.93 -22.07 -2.36
N GLY A 273 18.57 -23.33 -2.54
CA GLY A 273 17.19 -23.74 -2.82
C GLY A 273 16.75 -24.76 -1.79
N GLU A 274 15.54 -24.61 -1.25
CA GLU A 274 14.96 -25.56 -0.29
C GLU A 274 13.46 -25.73 -0.56
N ARG A 275 12.91 -26.87 -0.14
CA ARG A 275 11.46 -27.04 -0.03
C ARG A 275 11.06 -26.92 1.43
N ALA A 276 10.04 -26.12 1.67
CA ALA A 276 9.48 -25.89 2.99
C ALA A 276 7.99 -26.18 2.97
N LYS A 277 7.47 -26.79 4.03
CA LYS A 277 6.04 -26.94 4.23
C LYS A 277 5.57 -25.95 5.28
N ILE A 278 4.62 -25.10 4.91
CA ILE A 278 4.01 -24.09 5.79
C ILE A 278 2.52 -24.43 5.88
N GLY A 279 2.12 -25.10 6.96
CA GLY A 279 0.77 -25.64 7.10
C GLY A 279 0.47 -26.71 6.04
N SER A 280 -0.55 -26.47 5.21
CA SER A 280 -0.91 -27.36 4.08
C SER A 280 -0.20 -27.00 2.77
N VAL A 281 0.57 -25.92 2.74
CA VAL A 281 1.17 -25.37 1.53
C VAL A 281 2.61 -25.85 1.43
N THR A 282 2.99 -26.42 0.29
CA THR A 282 4.39 -26.71 -0.03
C THR A 282 4.95 -25.52 -0.79
N MET A 283 6.11 -25.02 -0.39
CA MET A 283 6.81 -23.94 -1.05
C MET A 283 8.21 -24.38 -1.48
N PHE A 284 8.65 -23.94 -2.65
CA PHE A 284 10.04 -23.94 -3.04
C PHE A 284 10.62 -22.54 -2.82
N ILE A 285 11.68 -22.44 -2.04
CA ILE A 285 12.29 -21.17 -1.67
C ILE A 285 13.70 -21.13 -2.25
N VAL A 286 13.97 -20.13 -3.08
CA VAL A 286 15.31 -19.83 -3.60
C VAL A 286 15.80 -18.54 -2.96
N ARG A 287 16.99 -18.59 -2.35
CA ARG A 287 17.66 -17.43 -1.78
C ARG A 287 18.96 -17.17 -2.52
N TRP A 288 19.16 -15.92 -2.94
CA TRP A 288 20.45 -15.41 -3.40
C TRP A 288 21.01 -14.48 -2.34
N ARG A 289 22.26 -14.69 -1.95
CA ARG A 289 22.95 -13.87 -0.95
C ARG A 289 24.17 -13.22 -1.58
N ARG A 290 24.30 -11.90 -1.39
CA ARG A 290 25.44 -11.08 -1.83
C ARG A 290 26.06 -10.43 -0.59
N GLY A 291 27.30 -10.81 -0.29
CA GLY A 291 27.95 -10.40 0.96
C GLY A 291 27.22 -10.91 2.21
N THR A 292 27.34 -10.19 3.32
CA THR A 292 26.80 -10.65 4.62
C THR A 292 25.36 -10.24 4.88
N THR A 293 24.87 -9.16 4.27
CA THR A 293 23.60 -8.50 4.65
C THR A 293 22.53 -8.45 3.56
N SER A 294 22.85 -8.70 2.29
CA SER A 294 21.90 -8.58 1.18
C SER A 294 21.42 -9.95 0.74
N VAL A 295 20.10 -10.21 0.81
CA VAL A 295 19.48 -11.49 0.49
C VAL A 295 18.20 -11.28 -0.30
N LEU A 296 18.21 -11.67 -1.58
CA LEU A 296 17.00 -11.80 -2.37
C LEU A 296 16.37 -13.18 -2.14
N GLU A 297 15.09 -13.22 -1.86
CA GLU A 297 14.33 -14.46 -1.70
C GLU A 297 13.21 -14.53 -2.74
N CYS A 298 13.07 -15.67 -3.40
CA CYS A 298 11.93 -16.01 -4.23
C CYS A 298 11.27 -17.26 -3.65
N ARG A 299 9.98 -17.15 -3.33
CA ARG A 299 9.14 -18.24 -2.85
C ARG A 299 8.15 -18.62 -3.95
N LEU A 300 8.17 -19.87 -4.36
CA LEU A 300 7.16 -20.46 -5.23
C LEU A 300 6.25 -21.36 -4.40
N GLU A 301 4.96 -21.07 -4.39
CA GLU A 301 3.95 -21.99 -3.89
C GLU A 301 3.75 -23.14 -4.89
N LEU A 302 3.98 -24.36 -4.41
CA LEU A 302 3.76 -25.60 -5.14
C LEU A 302 2.41 -26.18 -4.72
N SER A 303 1.32 -25.63 -5.24
CA SER A 303 0.01 -26.27 -5.11
C SER A 303 -0.42 -26.86 -6.45
N ASP A 304 -1.09 -28.02 -6.41
CA ASP A 304 -1.61 -28.69 -7.61
C ASP A 304 -2.68 -27.87 -8.34
N GLN A 305 -3.26 -26.87 -7.66
CA GLN A 305 -4.31 -26.02 -8.21
C GLN A 305 -3.75 -24.69 -8.74
N PHE A 306 -2.74 -24.11 -8.08
CA PHE A 306 -2.18 -22.79 -8.38
C PHE A 306 -0.69 -22.69 -8.02
N ARG A 307 0.10 -21.99 -8.86
CA ARG A 307 1.46 -21.60 -8.53
C ARG A 307 1.50 -20.10 -8.25
N TYR A 308 2.05 -19.75 -7.10
CA TYR A 308 2.20 -18.35 -6.66
C TYR A 308 3.69 -18.06 -6.49
N ALA A 309 4.16 -16.90 -6.96
CA ALA A 309 5.51 -16.43 -6.72
C ALA A 309 5.49 -15.16 -5.88
N ALA A 310 6.20 -15.19 -4.76
CA ALA A 310 6.60 -14.00 -4.03
C ALA A 310 8.10 -13.82 -4.19
N ILE A 311 8.52 -12.68 -4.71
CA ILE A 311 9.93 -12.24 -4.68
C ILE A 311 9.99 -11.13 -3.65
N THR A 312 10.80 -11.33 -2.62
CA THR A 312 10.94 -10.40 -1.49
C THR A 312 12.41 -10.24 -1.18
N ASP A 313 12.87 -9.00 -0.97
CA ASP A 313 14.13 -8.77 -0.28
C ASP A 313 13.93 -9.06 1.21
N VAL A 314 14.81 -9.87 1.81
CA VAL A 314 14.77 -10.16 3.25
C VAL A 314 15.96 -9.44 3.88
N TYR A 315 15.69 -8.30 4.52
CA TYR A 315 16.63 -7.68 5.44
C TYR A 315 16.77 -8.55 6.69
N ILE A 316 17.81 -9.37 6.75
CA ILE A 316 18.19 -10.04 7.99
C ILE A 316 18.99 -9.03 8.82
N ASP A 317 18.29 -8.28 9.68
CA ASP A 317 18.94 -7.61 10.80
C ASP A 317 19.43 -8.71 11.77
N LEU A 318 20.75 -8.82 11.96
CA LEU A 318 21.36 -9.79 12.87
C LEU A 318 21.15 -9.44 14.35
N SER A 319 20.14 -8.63 14.67
CA SER A 319 19.87 -8.14 16.02
C SER A 319 18.47 -8.40 16.59
N SER A 320 17.62 -9.28 16.03
CA SER A 320 16.51 -9.85 16.83
C SER A 320 15.85 -11.08 16.22
N SER A 321 15.66 -12.08 17.06
CA SER A 321 14.90 -13.33 16.94
C SER A 321 13.87 -13.42 15.80
N LEU A 322 14.10 -14.37 14.89
CA LEU A 322 13.09 -14.96 14.03
C LEU A 322 11.89 -15.43 14.86
N VAL A 323 10.70 -14.98 14.48
CA VAL A 323 9.42 -15.61 14.84
C VAL A 323 9.43 -17.01 14.24
N THR A 324 9.52 -18.02 15.10
CA THR A 324 9.37 -19.43 14.75
C THR A 324 7.91 -19.70 14.39
N ALA A 325 7.55 -19.58 13.11
CA ALA A 325 6.54 -20.47 12.56
C ALA A 325 7.17 -21.87 12.46
N GLU A 326 6.44 -22.93 12.79
CA GLU A 326 6.90 -24.31 12.60
C GLU A 326 7.10 -24.56 11.10
N VAL A 327 8.35 -24.41 10.63
CA VAL A 327 8.75 -24.72 9.26
C VAL A 327 9.33 -26.13 9.25
N GLU A 328 8.62 -27.07 8.61
CA GLU A 328 9.15 -28.39 8.33
C GLU A 328 9.97 -28.29 7.04
N VAL A 329 11.31 -28.41 7.16
CA VAL A 329 12.23 -28.44 6.03
C VAL A 329 12.19 -29.84 5.42
N LEU A 330 11.89 -29.91 4.12
CA LEU A 330 11.89 -31.17 3.38
C LEU A 330 13.28 -31.36 2.76
N ASP A 331 13.95 -32.45 3.10
CA ASP A 331 15.21 -32.84 2.46
C ASP A 331 14.99 -33.08 0.95
N ILE A 332 15.85 -32.47 0.12
CA ILE A 332 15.83 -32.56 -1.36
C ILE A 332 16.54 -33.81 -1.84
#